data_AF-A0A7V9MGR3-F1
#
_entry.id   AF-A0A7V9MGR3-F1
#
_cell.length_a   1.000
_cell.length_b   1.000
_cell.length_c   1.000
_cell.angle_alpha   90.00
_cell.angle_beta   90.00
_cell.angle_gamma   90.00
#
_symmetry.space_group_name_H-M   'P 1'
#
loop_
_entity.id
_entity.type
_entity.pdbx_description
1 polymer ?
#
loop_
_entity_poly.entity_id
_entity_poly.type
_entity_poly.pdbx_seq_one_letter_code
_entity_poly.pdbx_strand_id
1 'polypeptide(L)' 'MDALIPRDIAAGEVVFGVALAALIAGYLTFIVAPAWSSYGRVWERVAASVLTLFMLAALLGAGAAIGFAVVVLYDNFA' A
#
# COMPACT_ATOMS: atom_id res chain seq x y z
N MET A 1 -33.81 -5.22 -11.21
CA MET A 1 -32.60 -5.80 -11.86
C MET A 1 -31.47 -5.57 -10.86
N ASP A 2 -31.55 -6.23 -9.70
CA ASP A 2 -30.83 -5.86 -8.47
C ASP A 2 -30.07 -7.06 -7.89
N ALA A 3 -29.33 -7.76 -8.74
CA ALA A 3 -28.41 -8.80 -8.31
C ALA A 3 -27.24 -8.86 -9.30
N LEU A 4 -26.39 -7.82 -9.29
CA LEU A 4 -25.19 -7.79 -10.14
C LEU A 4 -23.89 -8.11 -9.39
N ILE A 5 -23.82 -8.03 -8.06
CA ILE A 5 -22.67 -8.50 -7.25
C ILE A 5 -23.16 -8.95 -5.85
N PRO A 6 -22.78 -10.15 -5.34
CA PRO A 6 -23.04 -10.56 -3.96
C PRO A 6 -22.48 -9.54 -2.96
N ARG A 7 -23.22 -9.21 -1.89
CA ARG A 7 -22.87 -8.10 -0.97
C ARG A 7 -21.53 -8.29 -0.27
N ASP A 8 -21.14 -9.53 -0.07
CA ASP A 8 -19.86 -10.03 0.42
C ASP A 8 -18.69 -9.63 -0.50
N ILE A 9 -18.83 -9.80 -1.81
CA ILE A 9 -17.82 -9.37 -2.79
C ILE A 9 -17.79 -7.84 -2.90
N ALA A 10 -18.96 -7.19 -2.92
CA ALA A 10 -19.05 -5.74 -2.97
C ALA A 10 -18.40 -5.07 -1.74
N ALA A 11 -18.55 -5.67 -0.54
CA ALA A 11 -17.86 -5.20 0.66
C ALA A 11 -16.33 -5.35 0.54
N GLY A 12 -15.86 -6.47 -0.03
CA GLY A 12 -14.45 -6.70 -0.31
C GLY A 12 -13.87 -5.64 -1.25
N GLU A 13 -14.53 -5.37 -2.37
CA GLU A 13 -14.12 -4.34 -3.35
C GLU A 13 -13.98 -2.96 -2.72
N VAL A 14 -14.96 -2.56 -1.88
CA VAL A 14 -14.91 -1.28 -1.17
C VAL A 14 -13.73 -1.23 -0.20
N VAL A 15 -13.49 -2.31 0.56
CA VAL A 15 -12.36 -2.37 1.50
C VAL A 15 -11.02 -2.27 0.77
N PHE A 16 -10.82 -3.03 -0.30
CA PHE A 16 -9.60 -2.95 -1.11
C PHE A 16 -9.43 -1.59 -1.76
N GLY A 17 -10.52 -0.98 -2.26
CA GLY A 17 -10.51 0.36 -2.84
C GLY A 17 -10.06 1.43 -1.84
N VAL A 18 -10.62 1.42 -0.63
CA VAL A 18 -10.25 2.38 0.43
C VAL A 18 -8.82 2.12 0.92
N ALA A 19 -8.41 0.86 1.07
CA ALA A 19 -7.05 0.51 1.46
C ALA A 19 -6.01 0.99 0.43
N LEU A 20 -6.28 0.81 -0.87
CA LEU A 20 -5.43 1.30 -1.95
C LEU A 20 -5.36 2.83 -1.96
N ALA A 21 -6.50 3.51 -1.79
CA ALA A 21 -6.54 4.96 -1.70
C ALA A 21 -5.71 5.49 -0.53
N ALA A 22 -5.83 4.86 0.65
CA ALA A 22 -5.05 5.20 1.83
C ALA A 22 -3.54 4.97 1.62
N LEU A 23 -3.17 3.86 0.98
CA LEU A 23 -1.77 3.56 0.63
C LEU A 23 -1.18 4.63 -0.28
N ILE A 24 -1.88 4.99 -1.37
CA ILE A 24 -1.41 6.02 -2.32
C ILE A 24 -1.32 7.38 -1.63
N ALA A 25 -2.35 7.77 -0.87
CA ALA A 25 -2.36 9.04 -0.15
C ALA A 25 -1.21 9.11 0.87
N GLY A 26 -0.96 8.04 1.61
CA GLY A 26 0.14 7.95 2.57
C GLY A 26 1.50 8.02 1.89
N TYR A 27 1.71 7.27 0.81
CA TYR A 27 2.96 7.29 0.04
C TYR A 27 3.27 8.69 -0.50
N LEU A 28 2.29 9.35 -1.13
CA LEU A 28 2.50 10.67 -1.70
C LEU A 28 2.77 11.73 -0.63
N THR A 29 2.03 11.69 0.48
CA THR A 29 2.07 12.73 1.52
C THR A 29 3.26 12.58 2.46
N PHE A 30 3.53 11.37 2.95
CA PHE A 30 4.55 11.14 3.98
C PHE A 30 5.92 10.76 3.43
N ILE A 31 6.00 10.30 2.18
CA ILE A 31 7.26 9.82 1.61
C ILE A 31 7.69 10.69 0.43
N VAL A 32 6.88 10.82 -0.62
CA VAL A 32 7.28 11.53 -1.85
C VAL A 32 7.38 13.03 -1.65
N ALA A 33 6.37 13.66 -1.04
CA ALA A 33 6.35 15.11 -0.82
C ALA A 33 7.59 15.63 -0.05
N PRO A 34 7.96 15.08 1.13
CA PRO A 34 9.15 15.53 1.85
C PRO A 34 10.45 15.16 1.14
N ALA A 35 10.50 14.03 0.41
CA ALA A 35 11.67 13.68 -0.38
C ALA A 35 11.94 14.74 -1.45
N TRP A 36 10.91 15.17 -2.18
CA TRP A 36 11.07 16.16 -3.24
C TRP A 36 11.31 17.58 -2.72
N SER A 37 10.80 17.93 -1.55
CA SER A 37 11.04 19.25 -0.93
C SER A 37 12.47 19.40 -0.41
N SER A 38 13.15 18.29 -0.09
CA SER A 38 14.49 18.31 0.52
C SER A 38 15.62 18.53 -0.49
N TYR A 39 15.41 18.22 -1.77
CA TYR A 39 16.45 18.28 -2.80
C TYR A 39 16.25 19.45 -3.76
N GLY A 40 17.35 20.19 -4.01
CA GLY A 40 17.36 21.35 -4.91
C GLY A 40 17.58 20.98 -6.38
N ARG A 41 18.35 19.92 -6.66
CA ARG A 41 18.65 19.48 -8.04
C ARG A 41 17.69 18.39 -8.50
N VAL A 42 17.28 18.45 -9.77
CA VAL A 42 16.34 17.48 -10.37
C VAL A 42 16.90 16.05 -10.35
N TRP A 43 18.20 15.87 -10.61
CA TRP A 43 18.85 14.56 -10.57
C TRP A 43 18.85 13.91 -9.18
N GLU A 44 18.94 14.70 -8.11
CA GLU A 44 18.82 14.22 -6.74
C GLU A 44 17.39 13.78 -6.42
N ARG A 45 16.38 14.52 -6.92
CA ARG A 45 14.96 14.14 -6.78
C ARG A 45 14.65 12.82 -7.48
N VAL A 46 15.25 12.54 -8.63
CA VAL A 46 15.08 11.27 -9.33
C VAL A 46 15.66 10.12 -8.50
N ALA A 47 16.90 10.26 -8.01
CA ALA A 47 17.52 9.25 -7.15
C ALA A 47 16.72 9.03 -5.84
N ALA A 48 16.24 10.11 -5.23
CA ALA A 48 15.38 10.05 -4.05
C ALA A 48 14.06 9.31 -4.36
N SER A 49 13.45 9.56 -5.51
CA SER A 49 12.21 8.87 -5.93
C SER A 49 12.42 7.37 -6.03
N VAL A 50 13.54 6.92 -6.60
CA VAL A 50 13.91 5.49 -6.64
C VAL A 50 14.01 4.91 -5.23
N LEU A 51 14.62 5.62 -4.29
CA LEU A 51 14.69 5.19 -2.89
C LEU A 51 13.30 5.11 -2.24
N THR A 52 12.39 6.04 -2.54
CA THR A 52 11.00 5.97 -2.02
C THR A 52 10.25 4.74 -2.53
N LEU A 53 10.49 4.32 -3.78
CA LEU A 53 9.89 3.11 -4.35
C LEU A 53 10.44 1.86 -3.69
N PHE A 54 11.74 1.82 -3.38
CA PHE A 54 12.32 0.74 -2.58
C PHE A 54 11.66 0.66 -1.20
N MET A 55 11.45 1.80 -0.54
CA MET A 55 10.79 1.85 0.76
C MET A 55 9.33 1.38 0.68
N LEU A 56 8.60 1.79 -0.36
CA LEU A 56 7.23 1.32 -0.63
C LEU A 56 7.19 -0.20 -0.84
N ALA A 57 8.11 -0.75 -1.62
CA ALA A 57 8.22 -2.18 -1.85
C ALA A 57 8.55 -2.94 -0.55
N ALA A 58 9.44 -2.41 0.29
CA ALA A 58 9.76 -3.01 1.58
C ALA A 58 8.56 -3.02 2.54
N LEU A 59 7.80 -1.93 2.60
CA LEU A 59 6.59 -1.83 3.44
C LEU A 59 5.48 -2.76 2.95
N LEU A 60 5.26 -2.82 1.64
CA LEU A 60 4.31 -3.77 1.04
C LEU A 60 4.73 -5.22 1.29
N GLY A 61 6.01 -5.53 1.11
CA GLY A 61 6.55 -6.87 1.36
C GLY A 61 6.43 -7.27 2.83
N ALA A 62 6.78 -6.39 3.76
CA ALA A 62 6.63 -6.63 5.19
C ALA A 62 5.16 -6.80 5.59
N GLY A 63 4.27 -5.93 5.11
CA GLY A 63 2.83 -6.02 5.36
C GLY A 63 2.23 -7.32 4.82
N ALA A 64 2.59 -7.72 3.61
CA ALA A 64 2.17 -8.98 3.01
C ALA A 64 2.71 -10.20 3.77
N ALA A 65 3.99 -10.17 4.17
CA ALA A 65 4.60 -11.24 4.96
C ALA A 65 3.92 -11.40 6.33
N ILE A 66 3.64 -10.28 7.01
CA ILE A 66 2.92 -10.29 8.29
C ILE A 66 1.49 -10.81 8.09
N GLY A 67 0.76 -10.29 7.11
CA GLY A 67 -0.61 -10.73 6.81
C GLY A 67 -0.67 -12.22 6.50
N PHE A 68 0.25 -12.71 5.67
CA PHE A 68 0.37 -14.14 5.37
C PHE A 68 0.71 -14.96 6.62
N ALA A 69 1.65 -14.51 7.45
CA ALA A 69 2.00 -15.18 8.70
C ALA A 69 0.79 -15.29 9.64
N VAL A 70 -0.05 -14.24 9.73
CA VAL A 70 -1.28 -14.29 10.53
C VAL A 70 -2.23 -15.36 9.98
N VAL A 71 -2.48 -15.40 8.67
CA VAL A 71 -3.36 -16.39 8.06
C VAL A 71 -2.87 -17.81 8.36
N VAL A 72 -1.59 -18.08 8.12
CA VAL A 72 -0.99 -19.40 8.40
C VAL A 72 -1.08 -19.75 9.89
N LEU A 73 -0.87 -18.78 10.78
CA LEU A 73 -0.96 -19.01 12.21
C LEU A 73 -2.39 -19.39 12.63
N TYR A 74 -3.40 -18.68 12.12
CA TYR A 74 -4.80 -19.00 12.39
C TYR A 74 -5.18 -20.38 11.83
N ASP A 75 -4.79 -20.71 10.60
CA ASP A 75 -5.06 -22.03 10.00
C ASP A 75 -4.43 -23.20 10.78
N ASN A 76 -3.31 -22.96 11.47
CA ASN A 76 -2.68 -23.99 12.31
C ASN A 76 -3.35 -24.16 13.68
N PHE A 77 -4.14 -23.18 14.14
CA PHE A 77 -4.81 -23.20 15.46
C PHE A 77 -6.33 -23.35 15.39
N ALA A 78 -6.94 -23.23 14.21
CA ALA A 78 -8.36 -23.47 13.94
C ALA A 78 -8.63 -24.95 13.64
#